data_AF-A0A547PEH2-F1
#
_entry.id   AF-A0A547PEH2-F1
#
_cell.length_a   1.000
_cell.length_b   1.000
_cell.length_c   1.000
_cell.angle_alpha   90.00
_cell.angle_beta   90.00
_cell.angle_gamma   90.00
#
_symmetry.space_group_name_H-M   'P 1'
#
loop_
_entity.id
_entity.type
_entity.pdbx_description
1 polymer ?
#
loop_
_entity_poly.entity_id
_entity_poly.type
_entity_poly.pdbx_seq_one_letter_code
_entity_poly.pdbx_strand_id
1 'polypeptide(L)' 'MNGGVLALAIAGLFGFFAGAYLAATGERAIGIMLMGMGLLLQVLTLRQMKLAKERDNDAR' A
#
# COMPACT_ATOMS: atom_id res chain seq x y z
N MET A 1 -6.87 -2.58 15.29
CA MET A 1 -6.24 -2.58 13.94
C MET A 1 -4.99 -3.44 14.01
N ASN A 2 -4.82 -4.43 13.13
CA ASN A 2 -3.71 -5.39 13.22
C ASN A 2 -2.39 -4.74 12.79
N GLY A 3 -1.29 -4.99 13.53
CA GLY A 3 0.04 -4.44 13.24
C GLY A 3 0.56 -4.81 11.84
N GLY A 4 0.16 -5.98 11.33
CA GLY A 4 0.48 -6.38 9.95
C GLY A 4 -0.16 -5.49 8.88
N VAL A 5 -1.37 -4.97 9.12
CA VAL A 5 -2.04 -4.04 8.18
C VAL A 5 -1.33 -2.69 8.18
N LEU A 6 -0.87 -2.22 9.35
CA LEU A 6 -0.08 -0.99 9.44
C LEU A 6 1.27 -1.12 8.72
N ALA A 7 1.96 -2.25 8.88
CA ALA A 7 3.20 -2.52 8.16
C ALA A 7 2.99 -2.52 6.64
N LEU A 8 1.89 -3.12 6.17
CA LEU A 8 1.52 -3.13 4.75
C LEU A 8 1.26 -1.71 4.21
N ALA A 9 0.55 -0.88 4.99
CA ALA A 9 0.25 0.51 4.66
C ALA A 9 1.53 1.33 4.48
N ILE A 10 2.46 1.20 5.44
CA ILE A 10 3.74 1.89 5.46
C ILE A 10 4.61 1.42 4.29
N ALA A 11 4.72 0.11 4.06
CA ALA A 11 5.47 -0.45 2.95
C ALA A 11 4.96 0.04 1.59
N GLY A 12 3.63 0.06 1.40
CA GLY A 12 3.01 0.59 0.19
C GLY A 12 3.29 2.07 -0.03
N LEU A 13 3.24 2.89 1.03
CA LEU A 13 3.53 4.32 0.98
C LEU A 13 4.99 4.60 0.62
N PHE A 14 5.94 3.96 1.31
CA PHE A 14 7.36 4.15 1.02
C PHE A 14 7.76 3.60 -0.35
N GLY A 15 7.22 2.45 -0.76
CA GLY A 15 7.44 1.90 -2.10
C GLY A 15 6.94 2.85 -3.19
N PHE A 16 5.76 3.46 -3.00
CA PHE A 16 5.23 4.44 -3.92
C PHE A 16 6.14 5.67 -4.03
N PHE A 17 6.54 6.27 -2.90
CA PHE A 17 7.39 7.47 -2.92
C PHE A 17 8.79 7.19 -3.48
N ALA A 18 9.37 6.03 -3.17
CA ALA A 18 10.64 5.60 -3.78
C ALA A 18 10.51 5.46 -5.31
N GLY A 19 9.40 4.89 -5.79
CA GLY A 19 9.12 4.79 -7.22
C GLY A 19 8.93 6.15 -7.88
N ALA A 20 8.21 7.07 -7.22
CA ALA A 20 7.99 8.43 -7.71
C ALA A 20 9.31 9.20 -7.82
N TYR A 21 10.20 9.06 -6.82
CA TYR A 21 11.53 9.64 -6.86
C TYR A 21 12.33 9.10 -8.06
N LEU A 22 12.39 7.77 -8.23
CA LEU A 22 13.13 7.15 -9.33
C LEU A 22 12.60 7.58 -10.71
N ALA A 23 11.28 7.67 -10.84
CA ALA A 23 10.63 8.10 -12.08
C ALA A 23 10.93 9.56 -12.41
N ALA A 24 11.05 10.42 -11.39
CA ALA A 24 11.40 11.82 -11.55
C ALA A 24 12.88 12.04 -11.87
N THR A 25 13.79 11.19 -11.38
CA THR A 25 15.25 11.33 -11.57
C THR A 25 15.78 10.71 -12.86
N GLY A 26 14.93 10.11 -13.69
CA GLY A 26 15.28 9.63 -15.04
C GLY A 26 14.97 8.16 -15.29
N GLU A 27 14.80 7.36 -14.25
CA GLU A 27 14.54 5.92 -14.38
C GLU A 27 13.03 5.64 -14.43
N ARG A 28 12.37 6.20 -15.45
CA ARG A 28 10.90 6.22 -15.56
C ARG A 28 10.25 4.83 -15.50
N ALA A 29 10.77 3.85 -16.25
CA ALA A 29 10.16 2.54 -16.32
C ALA A 29 10.18 1.82 -14.96
N ILE A 30 11.34 1.80 -14.29
CA ILE A 30 11.49 1.17 -12.98
C ILE A 30 10.70 1.94 -11.92
N GLY A 31 10.74 3.28 -11.96
CA GLY A 31 9.98 4.11 -11.03
C GLY A 31 8.46 3.89 -11.14
N ILE A 32 7.92 3.79 -12.36
CA ILE A 32 6.50 3.49 -12.59
C ILE A 32 6.14 2.09 -12.08
N MET A 33 6.98 1.08 -12.34
CA MET A 33 6.75 -0.27 -11.81
C MET A 33 6.73 -0.28 -10.28
N LEU A 34 7.67 0.42 -9.64
CA LEU A 34 7.77 0.49 -8.19
C LEU A 34 6.59 1.27 -7.57
N MET A 35 6.14 2.36 -8.21
CA MET A 35 4.89 3.06 -7.85
C MET A 35 3.68 2.13 -7.94
N GLY A 36 3.56 1.38 -9.03
CA GLY A 36 2.49 0.40 -9.21
C GLY A 36 2.47 -0.65 -8.09
N MET A 37 3.63 -1.16 -7.70
CA MET A 37 3.75 -2.11 -6.60
C MET A 37 3.35 -1.48 -5.24
N GLY A 38 3.76 -0.24 -4.99
CA GLY A 38 3.34 0.52 -3.81
C GLY A 38 1.82 0.69 -3.72
N LEU A 39 1.17 1.06 -4.83
CA LEU A 39 -0.29 1.18 -4.89
C LEU A 39 -0.99 -0.17 -4.69
N LEU A 40 -0.45 -1.27 -5.22
CA LEU A 40 -1.00 -2.61 -4.98
C LEU A 40 -1.01 -2.98 -3.49
N LEU A 41 0.08 -2.68 -2.76
CA LEU A 41 0.13 -2.88 -1.32
C LEU A 41 -0.90 -2.00 -0.58
N GLN A 42 -1.14 -0.77 -1.04
CA GLN A 42 -2.18 0.09 -0.49
C GLN A 42 -3.59 -0.48 -0.73
N VAL A 43 -3.87 -1.02 -1.91
CA VAL A 43 -5.15 -1.71 -2.21
C VAL A 43 -5.35 -2.91 -1.30
N LEU A 44 -4.31 -3.73 -1.10
CA LEU A 44 -4.36 -4.87 -0.17
C LEU A 44 -4.62 -4.41 1.26
N THR A 45 -3.99 -3.32 1.70
CA THR A 45 -4.22 -2.71 3.03
C THR A 45 -5.69 -2.33 3.21
N LEU A 46 -6.27 -1.61 2.24
CA LEU A 46 -7.67 -1.19 2.28
C LEU A 46 -8.62 -2.39 2.29
N ARG A 47 -8.32 -3.44 1.52
CA ARG A 47 -9.09 -4.68 1.55
C ARG A 47 -9.08 -5.32 2.94
N GLN A 48 -7.91 -5.40 3.59
CA GLN A 48 -7.79 -5.96 4.93
C GLN A 48 -8.51 -5.10 5.98
N MET A 49 -8.45 -3.77 5.85
CA MET A 49 -9.24 -2.87 6.69
C MET A 49 -10.74 -3.07 6.52
N LYS A 50 -11.22 -3.26 5.29
CA LYS A 50 -12.63 -3.51 5.00
C LYS A 50 -13.11 -4.81 5.66
N LEU A 51 -12.35 -5.90 5.49
CA LEU A 51 -12.66 -7.18 6.13
C LEU A 51 -12.64 -7.08 7.67
N ALA A 52 -11.67 -6.36 8.24
CA ALA A 52 -11.62 -6.14 9.68
C ALA A 52 -12.84 -5.34 10.18
N LYS A 53 -13.30 -4.36 9.40
CA LYS A 53 -14.47 -3.55 9.74
C LYS A 53 -15.78 -4.34 9.62
N GLU A 54 -15.93 -5.20 8.63
CA GLU A 54 -17.08 -6.09 8.49
C GLU A 54 -17.17 -7.05 9.69
N ARG A 55 -16.03 -7.65 10.10
CA ARG A 55 -15.98 -8.53 11.28
C ARG A 55 -16.32 -7.83 12.60
N ASP A 56 -15.94 -6.56 12.76
CA ASP A 56 -16.28 -5.77 13.96
C ASP A 56 -17.76 -5.41 14.01
N ASN A 57 -18.40 -5.23 12.84
CA ASN A 57 -19.83 -4.94 12.73
C ASN A 57 -20.71 -6.18 12.98
N ASP A 58 -20.29 -7.36 12.52
CA ASP A 58 -20.99 -8.63 12.78
C ASP A 58 -20.89 -9.07 14.27
N ALA A 59 -19.91 -8.55 15.01
CA ALA A 59 -19.71 -8.86 16.42
C ALA A 59 -20.47 -7.93 17.40
N ARG A 60 -21.19 -6.92 16.86
CA ARG A 60 -22.02 -5.96 17.62
C ARG A 60 -23.50 -6.26 17.43
#